data_AF-V4HNG0-F1
#
_entry.id   AF-V4HNG0-F1
#
_cell.length_a   1.000
_cell.length_b   1.000
_cell.length_c   1.000
_cell.angle_alpha   90.00
_cell.angle_beta   90.00
_cell.angle_gamma   90.00
#
_symmetry.space_group_name_H-M   'P 1'
#
loop_
_entity.id
_entity.type
_entity.pdbx_description
1 polymer ?
#
loop_
_entity_poly.entity_id
_entity_poly.type
_entity_poly.pdbx_seq_one_letter_code
_entity_poly.pdbx_strand_id
1 'polypeptide(L)' 'DVDQDGVVDSNDALLKDITVTITGTDKFGQAINQSVTTNANGEFSFTGLIESNADGYTITQTPSATYQTGNTLHWHRLQA' A
#
# COMPACT_ATOMS: atom_id res chain seq x y z
N ASP A 1 -3.98 5.07 11.59
CA ASP A 1 -5.05 5.46 10.70
C ASP A 1 -5.94 4.26 10.42
N VAL A 2 -6.97 4.07 11.25
CA VAL A 2 -7.91 2.93 11.16
C VAL A 2 -8.83 3.05 9.96
N ASP A 3 -9.14 4.27 9.53
CA ASP A 3 -10.05 4.61 8.43
C ASP A 3 -9.36 5.24 7.21
N GLN A 4 -8.02 5.21 7.19
CA GLN A 4 -7.15 5.58 6.06
C GLN A 4 -7.46 6.97 5.49
N ASP A 5 -7.80 7.95 6.33
CA ASP A 5 -8.19 9.29 5.89
C ASP A 5 -7.01 10.26 5.72
N GLY A 6 -5.80 9.85 6.12
CA GLY A 6 -4.59 10.64 6.03
C GLY A 6 -4.35 11.58 7.22
N VAL A 7 -5.16 11.49 8.27
CA VAL A 7 -4.97 12.13 9.57
C VAL A 7 -4.68 11.06 10.61
N VAL A 8 -3.72 11.31 11.51
CA VAL A 8 -3.38 10.37 12.58
C VAL A 8 -4.13 10.73 13.85
N ASP A 9 -5.13 9.92 14.21
CA ASP A 9 -6.03 10.14 15.33
C ASP A 9 -5.67 9.29 16.56
N SER A 10 -6.14 9.68 17.75
CA SER A 10 -5.82 8.96 19.00
C SER A 10 -6.42 7.54 19.08
N ASN A 11 -7.42 7.24 18.24
CA ASN A 11 -8.05 5.92 18.15
C ASN A 11 -7.52 5.09 16.97
N ASP A 12 -6.54 5.63 16.27
CA ASP A 12 -5.85 4.88 15.26
C ASP A 12 -5.08 3.74 15.89
N ALA A 13 -5.61 2.54 15.71
CA ALA A 13 -4.78 1.36 15.80
C ALA A 13 -3.60 1.53 14.84
N LEU A 14 -2.41 1.33 15.39
CA LEU A 14 -1.22 1.06 14.60
C LEU A 14 -1.61 -0.06 13.63
N LEU A 15 -1.37 0.15 12.34
CA LEU A 15 -1.75 -0.76 11.25
C LEU A 15 -0.87 -2.02 11.29
N LYS A 16 -0.80 -2.70 12.42
CA LYS A 16 0.01 -3.90 12.65
C LYS A 16 -0.65 -5.09 11.96
N ASP A 17 0.18 -6.02 11.49
CA ASP A 17 -0.26 -7.28 10.89
C ASP A 17 -1.13 -7.08 9.62
N ILE A 18 -0.91 -5.99 8.89
CA ILE A 18 -1.51 -5.71 7.58
C ILE A 18 -0.56 -6.21 6.49
N THR A 19 -1.09 -7.00 5.55
CA THR A 19 -0.32 -7.43 4.38
C THR A 19 -0.32 -6.33 3.34
N VAL A 20 0.87 -5.85 3.01
CA VAL A 20 1.14 -4.89 1.94
C VAL A 20 1.81 -5.60 0.79
N THR A 21 1.31 -5.43 -0.42
CA THR A 21 1.84 -6.04 -1.63
C THR A 21 2.25 -4.96 -2.62
N ILE A 22 3.42 -5.11 -3.22
CA ILE A 22 3.87 -4.30 -4.34
C ILE A 22 3.88 -5.14 -5.61
N THR A 23 3.28 -4.62 -6.68
CA THR A 23 3.25 -5.23 -8.00
C THR A 23 3.64 -4.26 -9.09
N GLY A 24 4.15 -4.77 -10.21
CA GLY A 24 4.43 -4.01 -11.42
C GLY A 24 5.64 -4.54 -12.16
N THR A 25 6.26 -3.69 -12.96
CA THR A 25 7.38 -4.07 -13.82
C THR A 25 8.52 -3.08 -13.64
N ASP A 26 9.73 -3.58 -13.49
CA ASP A 26 10.91 -2.73 -13.45
C ASP A 26 11.29 -2.19 -14.85
N LYS A 27 12.26 -1.26 -14.90
CA LYS A 27 12.73 -0.66 -16.14
C LYS A 27 13.38 -1.63 -17.13
N PHE A 28 13.71 -2.85 -16.71
CA PHE A 28 14.27 -3.90 -17.56
C PHE A 28 13.22 -4.92 -18.03
N GLY A 29 11.95 -4.73 -17.64
CA GLY A 29 10.86 -5.64 -18.02
C GLY A 29 10.67 -6.81 -17.04
N GLN A 30 11.34 -6.82 -15.89
CA GLN A 30 11.17 -7.86 -14.88
C GLN A 30 9.93 -7.56 -14.03
N ALA A 31 9.03 -8.55 -13.94
CA ALA A 31 7.87 -8.47 -13.08
C ALA A 31 8.28 -8.53 -11.60
N ILE A 32 7.69 -7.64 -10.80
CA ILE A 32 7.78 -7.58 -9.35
C ILE A 32 6.42 -7.96 -8.77
N ASN A 33 6.44 -8.86 -7.78
CA ASN A 33 5.31 -9.20 -6.93
C ASN A 33 5.85 -9.64 -5.58
N GLN A 34 5.87 -8.72 -4.61
CA GLN A 34 6.39 -8.98 -3.27
C GLN A 34 5.38 -8.53 -2.22
N SER A 35 5.35 -9.22 -1.08
CA SER A 35 4.50 -8.86 0.05
C SER A 35 5.32 -8.75 1.33
N VAL A 36 4.95 -7.78 2.17
CA VAL A 36 5.48 -7.57 3.52
C VAL A 36 4.33 -7.36 4.49
N THR A 37 4.57 -7.65 5.75
CA THR A 37 3.60 -7.37 6.82
C THR A 37 4.10 -6.18 7.63
N THR A 38 3.20 -5.24 7.91
CA THR A 38 3.47 -4.09 8.77
C THR A 38 3.81 -4.52 10.19
N ASN A 39 4.79 -3.84 10.79
CA ASN A 39 5.24 -4.13 12.15
C ASN A 39 4.26 -3.57 13.22
N ALA A 40 4.65 -3.67 14.50
CA ALA A 40 3.83 -3.19 15.60
C ALA A 40 3.51 -1.68 15.56
N ASN A 41 4.32 -0.90 14.84
CA ASN A 41 4.14 0.54 14.65
C ASN A 41 3.41 0.86 13.32
N GLY A 42 2.99 -0.15 12.56
CA GLY A 42 2.40 0.03 11.22
C GLY A 42 3.42 0.29 10.11
N GLU A 43 4.72 0.17 10.37
CA GLU A 43 5.77 0.45 9.39
C GLU A 43 6.00 -0.75 8.47
N PHE A 44 6.28 -0.48 7.20
CA PHE A 44 6.70 -1.47 6.22
C PHE A 44 7.74 -0.87 5.25
N SER A 45 8.54 -1.73 4.63
CA SER A 45 9.50 -1.32 3.61
C SER A 45 9.72 -2.41 2.59
N PHE A 46 9.79 -2.04 1.32
CA PHE A 46 10.34 -2.89 0.26
C PHE A 46 11.76 -2.44 -0.05
N THR A 47 12.71 -3.37 -0.04
CA THR A 47 14.13 -3.08 -0.30
C THR A 47 14.61 -3.82 -1.54
N GLY A 48 15.66 -3.31 -2.18
CA GLY A 48 16.23 -3.93 -3.39
C GLY A 48 15.34 -3.85 -4.63
N LEU A 49 14.38 -2.92 -4.65
CA LEU A 49 13.58 -2.66 -5.85
C LEU A 49 14.42 -1.87 -6.87
N ILE A 50 14.41 -2.37 -8.10
CA ILE A 50 14.89 -1.60 -9.26
C ILE A 50 13.84 -0.51 -9.56
N GLU A 51 14.22 0.58 -10.20
CA GLU A 51 13.28 1.59 -10.67
C GLU A 51 12.18 0.97 -11.56
N SER A 52 10.93 1.40 -11.37
CA SER A 52 9.80 0.97 -12.19
C SER A 52 9.96 1.44 -13.65
N ASN A 53 9.23 0.78 -14.54
CA ASN A 53 9.00 1.31 -15.89
C ASN A 53 8.06 2.55 -15.85
N ALA A 54 7.62 3.01 -17.03
CA ALA A 54 6.71 4.14 -17.17
C ALA A 54 5.33 3.94 -16.53
N ASP A 55 4.92 2.69 -16.25
CA ASP A 55 3.65 2.36 -15.61
C ASP A 55 3.70 2.49 -14.08
N GLY A 56 4.91 2.52 -13.51
CA GLY A 56 5.10 2.60 -12.05
C GLY A 56 4.96 1.25 -11.34
N TYR A 57 5.12 1.28 -10.02
CA TYR A 57 4.69 0.18 -9.14
C TYR A 57 3.36 0.53 -8.48
N THR A 58 2.54 -0.49 -8.28
CA THR A 58 1.30 -0.41 -7.51
C THR A 58 1.51 -1.02 -6.13
N ILE A 59 1.14 -0.30 -5.08
CA ILE A 59 1.12 -0.81 -3.71
C ILE A 59 -0.33 -1.02 -3.31
N THR A 60 -0.67 -2.23 -2.87
CA THR A 60 -1.98 -2.57 -2.33
C THR A 60 -1.83 -3.03 -0.89
N GLN A 61 -2.72 -2.54 -0.02
CA GLN A 61 -2.84 -3.04 1.35
C GLN A 61 -4.09 -3.90 1.42
N THR A 62 -3.99 -5.07 2.03
CA THR A 62 -5.17 -5.90 2.32
C THR A 62 -5.57 -5.63 3.77
N PRO A 63 -6.67 -4.90 4.03
CA PRO A 63 -7.13 -4.65 5.39
C PRO A 63 -7.38 -5.98 6.09
N SER A 64 -6.89 -6.13 7.31
CA SER A 64 -7.33 -7.25 8.15
C SER A 64 -8.80 -7.06 8.49
N ALA A 65 -9.54 -8.15 8.73
CA ALA A 65 -10.98 -8.12 8.96
C ALA A 65 -11.41 -7.19 10.12
N THR A 66 -10.47 -6.83 11.00
CA THR A 66 -10.62 -5.93 12.15
C THR A 66 -10.51 -4.44 11.81
N TYR A 67 -9.97 -4.06 10.63
CA TYR A 67 -9.67 -2.68 10.20
C TYR A 67 -10.38 -2.30 8.90
N GLN A 68 -11.62 -2.76 8.74
CA GLN A 68 -12.52 -2.35 7.64
C GLN A 68 -13.34 -1.16 8.17
N THR A 69 -13.55 -0.01 7.53
CA THR A 69 -13.58 0.32 6.10
C THR A 69 -13.39 1.84 5.98
N GLY A 70 -12.23 2.28 5.48
CA GLY A 70 -12.00 3.64 5.03
C GLY A 70 -12.31 3.78 3.55
N ASN A 71 -13.20 4.71 3.18
CA ASN A 71 -13.89 4.75 1.89
C ASN A 71 -13.00 4.68 0.64
N THR A 72 -13.33 3.70 -0.22
CA THR A 72 -13.26 3.71 -1.69
C THR A 72 -12.57 4.92 -2.33
N LEU A 73 -11.33 4.76 -2.79
CA LEU A 73 -10.67 5.68 -3.74
C LEU A 73 -11.55 5.83 -4.98
N HIS A 74 -12.31 6.93 -5.05
CA HIS A 74 -13.07 7.29 -6.23
C HIS A 74 -12.10 7.91 -7.25
N TRP A 75 -11.62 7.08 -8.19
CA TRP A 75 -10.75 7.51 -9.29
C TRP A 75 -11.50 8.47 -10.22
N HIS A 76 -11.42 9.77 -9.96
CA HIS A 76 -11.68 10.74 -11.02
C HIS A 76 -10.49 10.74 -11.96
N ARG A 77 -10.60 9.97 -13.05
CA ARG A 77 -9.83 10.21 -14.27
C ARG A 77 -10.06 11.67 -14.67
N LEU A 78 -9.04 12.52 -14.62
CA LEU A 78 -8.94 13.60 -15.58
C LEU A 78 -8.00 13.14 -16.69
N GLN A 79 -8.59 12.91 -17.86
CA GLN A 79 -7.88 13.09 -19.12
C GLN A 79 -8.18 14.51 -19.62
N ALA A 80 -7.12 15.13 -20.15
CA ALA A 80 -7.03 16.44 -20.81
C ALA A 80 -7.15 17.68 -19.89
#